data_AF-A0A2J5PAI2-F1
#
_entry.id   AF-A0A2J5PAI2-F1
#
_cell.length_a   1.000
_cell.length_b   1.000
_cell.length_c   1.000
_cell.angle_alpha   90.00
_cell.angle_beta   90.00
_cell.angle_gamma   90.00
#
_symmetry.space_group_name_H-M   'P 1'
#
loop_
_entity.id
_entity.type
_entity.pdbx_description
1 polymer ?
#
loop_
_entity_poly.entity_id
_entity_poly.type
_entity_poly.pdbx_seq_one_letter_code
_entity_poly.pdbx_strand_id
1 'polypeptide(L)' 'MNAFNPVQFRAQFPALADAGVYLDSAATTLKPLAVIEASDQFYRLSAGNVHRSQFATARQLTERYE' A
#
# COMPACT_ATOMS: atom_id res chain seq x y z
N MET A 1 -8.48 24.76 1.26
CA MET A 1 -8.91 23.34 1.19
C MET A 1 -8.77 22.87 -0.25
N ASN A 2 -8.11 21.74 -0.48
CA ASN A 2 -8.12 21.12 -1.81
C ASN A 2 -9.47 20.44 -2.03
N ALA A 3 -10.06 20.63 -3.21
CA ALA A 3 -11.30 19.98 -3.56
C ALA A 3 -11.09 18.46 -3.71
N PHE A 4 -11.97 17.66 -3.11
CA PHE A 4 -11.96 16.21 -3.26
C PHE A 4 -12.51 15.83 -4.64
N ASN A 5 -11.80 14.97 -5.36
CA ASN A 5 -12.23 14.42 -6.65
C ASN A 5 -12.54 12.91 -6.51
N PRO A 6 -13.82 12.51 -6.48
CA PRO A 6 -14.22 11.10 -6.32
C PRO A 6 -13.74 10.19 -7.45
N VAL A 7 -13.66 10.71 -8.68
CA VAL A 7 -13.23 9.93 -9.85
C VAL A 7 -11.73 9.61 -9.73
N GLN A 8 -10.93 10.61 -9.35
CA GLN A 8 -9.50 10.44 -9.11
C GLN A 8 -9.23 9.48 -7.95
N PHE A 9 -10.03 9.57 -6.88
CA PHE A 9 -9.93 8.64 -5.75
C PHE A 9 -10.28 7.20 -6.16
N ARG A 10 -11.40 7.01 -6.88
CA ARG A 10 -11.85 5.69 -7.36
C ARG A 10 -10.79 5.01 -8.24
N ALA A 11 -10.08 5.77 -9.07
CA ALA A 11 -9.04 5.26 -9.95
C ALA A 11 -7.84 4.63 -9.20
N GLN A 12 -7.68 4.89 -7.91
CA GLN A 12 -6.62 4.28 -7.10
C GLN A 12 -6.91 2.83 -6.68
N PHE A 13 -8.14 2.33 -6.87
CA PHE A 13 -8.58 1.02 -6.38
C PHE A 13 -8.75 0.03 -7.55
N PRO A 14 -7.71 -0.72 -7.95
CA PRO A 14 -7.76 -1.59 -9.13
C PRO A 14 -8.81 -2.69 -9.03
N ALA A 15 -9.12 -3.17 -7.82
CA ALA A 15 -10.15 -4.18 -7.59
C ALA A 15 -11.55 -3.74 -8.05
N LEU A 16 -11.83 -2.43 -8.17
CA LEU A 16 -13.11 -1.93 -8.66
C LEU A 16 -13.37 -2.21 -10.14
N ALA A 17 -12.36 -2.63 -10.92
CA ALA A 17 -12.56 -3.08 -12.28
C ALA A 17 -13.32 -4.42 -12.35
N ASP A 18 -13.21 -5.25 -11.30
CA ASP A 18 -13.79 -6.60 -11.24
C ASP A 18 -14.89 -6.73 -10.17
N ALA A 19 -14.82 -5.96 -9.08
CA ALA A 19 -15.73 -6.07 -7.93
C ALA A 19 -17.18 -5.61 -8.19
N GLY A 20 -17.48 -5.08 -9.38
CA GLY A 20 -18.80 -4.52 -9.69
C GLY A 20 -19.20 -3.39 -8.73
N VAL A 21 -20.39 -3.50 -8.14
CA VAL A 21 -20.89 -2.56 -7.12
C VAL A 21 -20.55 -3.11 -5.73
N TYR A 22 -19.41 -2.69 -5.19
CA TYR A 22 -18.93 -3.12 -3.89
C TYR A 22 -19.52 -2.28 -2.74
N LEU A 23 -20.46 -2.83 -1.98
CA LEU A 23 -21.15 -2.17 -0.85
C LEU A 23 -20.91 -2.86 0.50
N ASP A 24 -19.75 -3.48 0.68
CA ASP A 24 -19.38 -4.18 1.93
C ASP A 24 -18.09 -3.64 2.57
N SER A 25 -17.83 -2.34 2.40
CA SER A 25 -16.63 -1.70 2.93
C SER A 25 -16.56 -1.67 4.46
N ALA A 26 -17.70 -1.87 5.14
CA ALA A 26 -17.77 -1.97 6.60
C ALA A 26 -17.16 -3.28 7.12
N ALA A 27 -17.26 -4.38 6.36
CA ALA A 27 -16.59 -5.63 6.68
C ALA A 27 -15.09 -5.57 6.34
N THR A 28 -14.74 -5.07 5.15
CA THR A 28 -13.34 -4.84 4.76
C THR A 28 -13.22 -3.84 3.61
N THR A 29 -12.17 -3.03 3.59
CA THR A 29 -11.95 -2.03 2.53
C THR A 29 -11.10 -2.58 1.39
N LEU A 30 -11.40 -2.15 0.15
CA LEU A 30 -10.51 -2.35 -0.99
C LEU A 30 -9.20 -1.59 -0.78
N LYS A 31 -8.11 -2.07 -1.39
CA LYS A 31 -6.77 -1.50 -1.21
C LYS A 31 -6.42 -0.58 -2.38
N PRO A 32 -5.93 0.64 -2.12
CA PRO A 32 -5.42 1.50 -3.17
C PRO A 32 -4.07 0.98 -3.67
N LEU A 33 -3.68 1.40 -4.87
CA LEU A 33 -2.44 0.97 -5.53
C LEU A 33 -1.19 1.18 -4.65
N ALA A 34 -1.11 2.30 -3.93
CA ALA A 34 0.01 2.60 -3.04
C ALA A 34 0.23 1.53 -1.94
N VAL A 35 -0.84 0.94 -1.41
CA VAL A 35 -0.72 -0.15 -0.41
C VAL A 35 -0.20 -1.42 -1.06
N ILE A 36 -0.72 -1.75 -2.25
CA ILE A 36 -0.31 -2.93 -3.02
C ILE A 36 1.18 -2.82 -3.39
N GLU A 37 1.60 -1.67 -3.91
CA GLU A 37 2.99 -1.41 -4.30
C GLU A 37 3.94 -1.44 -3.10
N ALA A 38 3.55 -0.86 -1.96
CA ALA A 38 4.36 -0.91 -0.75
C ALA A 38 4.56 -2.35 -0.26
N SER A 39 3.50 -3.16 -0.26
CA SER A 39 3.59 -4.58 0.10
C SER A 39 4.43 -5.38 -0.90
N ASP A 40 4.25 -5.16 -2.21
CA ASP A 40 5.04 -5.82 -3.26
C ASP A 40 6.52 -5.46 -3.15
N GLN A 41 6.86 -4.17 -2.96
CA GLN A 41 8.24 -3.73 -2.72
C GLN A 41 8.85 -4.37 -1.47
N PHE A 42 8.08 -4.41 -0.37
CA PHE A 42 8.53 -5.05 0.86
C PHE A 42 8.88 -6.52 0.62
N TYR A 43 7.98 -7.31 0.04
CA TYR A 43 8.24 -8.74 -0.18
C TYR A 43 9.30 -9.01 -1.26
N ARG A 44 9.48 -8.13 -2.24
CA ARG A 44 10.51 -8.29 -3.28
C ARG A 44 11.92 -7.90 -2.82
N LEU A 45 12.03 -6.83 -2.03
CA LEU A 45 13.32 -6.18 -1.77
C LEU A 45 13.73 -6.22 -0.29
N SER A 46 12.77 -6.35 0.63
CA SER A 46 13.04 -6.40 2.06
C SER A 46 13.24 -7.85 2.53
N ALA A 47 14.30 -8.50 2.04
CA ALA A 47 14.73 -9.83 2.47
C ALA A 47 15.55 -9.80 3.79
N GLY A 48 15.77 -8.62 4.36
CA GLY A 48 16.47 -8.45 5.63
C GLY A 48 15.53 -8.66 6.81
N ASN A 49 15.95 -9.50 7.75
CA ASN A 49 15.29 -9.66 9.04
C ASN A 49 15.29 -8.29 9.73
N VAL A 50 14.11 -7.77 10.06
CA VAL A 50 13.96 -6.58 10.89
C VAL A 50 14.80 -6.78 12.18
N HIS A 51 15.78 -5.91 12.39
CA HIS A 51 16.68 -5.85 13.56
C HIS A 51 17.76 -6.92 13.79
N ARG A 52 18.33 -7.60 12.78
CA ARG A 52 19.58 -8.37 13.00
C ARG A 52 20.66 -8.38 11.91
N SER A 53 20.50 -7.67 10.80
CA SER A 53 21.54 -7.55 9.78
C SER A 53 22.03 -6.11 9.66
N GLN A 54 23.34 -5.89 9.84
CA GLN A 54 24.04 -4.63 9.55
C GLN A 54 24.18 -4.38 8.04
N PHE A 55 23.13 -4.67 7.26
CA PHE A 55 23.08 -4.37 5.85
C PHE A 55 22.51 -2.97 5.64
N ALA A 56 23.11 -2.19 4.72
CA ALA A 56 22.76 -0.79 4.48
C ALA A 56 21.27 -0.56 4.19
N THR A 57 20.58 -1.55 3.62
CA THR A 57 19.14 -1.55 3.35
C THR A 57 18.26 -1.55 4.61
N ALA A 58 18.73 -2.13 5.73
CA ALA A 58 17.97 -2.13 6.99
C ALA A 58 17.87 -0.72 7.61
N ARG A 59 18.89 0.12 7.41
CA ARG A 59 18.90 1.51 7.88
C ARG A 59 17.89 2.38 7.14
N GLN A 60 17.82 2.26 5.82
CA GLN A 60 16.85 2.99 4.99
C GLN A 60 15.40 2.57 5.27
N LEU A 61 15.18 1.31 5.68
CA LEU A 61 13.86 0.83 6.11
C LEU A 61 13.45 1.44 7.46
N THR A 62 14.35 1.48 8.46
CA THR A 62 14.05 2.12 9.76
C THR A 62 13.69 3.60 9.60
N GLU A 63 14.43 4.37 8.81
CA GLU A 63 14.13 5.80 8.55
C GLU A 63 12.80 6.04 7.82
N ARG A 64 12.22 5.02 7.18
CA ARG A 64 10.99 5.16 6.38
C ARG A 64 9.71 4.80 7.14
N TYR A 65 9.82 4.07 8.25
CA TYR A 65 8.68 3.53 8.99
C TYR A 65 8.63 3.97 10.47
N GLU A 66 9.66 4.61 10.99
CA GLU A 66 9.61 5.48 12.20
C GLU A 66 9.26 6.92 11.81
#